data_AF-A0A919KDA2-F1
#
_entry.id   AF-A0A919KDA2-F1
#
_cell.length_a   1.000
_cell.length_b   1.000
_cell.length_c   1.000
_cell.angle_alpha   90.00
_cell.angle_beta   90.00
_cell.angle_gamma   90.00
#
_symmetry.space_group_name_H-M   'P 1'
#
loop_
_entity.id
_entity.type
_entity.pdbx_description
1 polymer ?
#
loop_
_entity_poly.entity_id
_entity_poly.type
_entity_poly.pdbx_seq_one_letter_code
_entity_poly.pdbx_strand_id
1 'polypeptide(L)'
;MSTSPFLGYTSTDTHEGLSWAMEGYVNDYGIARMGQALYRKTGEKRYREESQYFLDRARDYVHLFDAEAGFFQGRDAEGHWRVDSARYDPRVWGYDYTETNGWGYAFTAPQDSRGLANLYGGRRGLADKLDEYFATPETASPDHVGSYGGVIHEMTEARDVRMGMYGHSNQVAHHVIYMYDAAGEPWKAQAYVREALSRLYTGSEIGQGYHGDEDNGEQSGWYLFSALGFYPLVMGSGEYSIGSPLFKQVTVHLENGRDLVVRAPRNSAKNVYVQGVTVNGRPWTSTSLPHSLLAKGGVLDFRMGPKPSAWGTGKDAAPVSVTQDDKVPAPRADLLKGDGPLFDDTSATSATLTSADLPAKGGVRPVQYTLTSGADRTKAPAGWTLEGSTDGTTWHTLDHRSGETFAWDRQTRAFTIAAPRACTRYRLVLDGESTLAEVELLG
;
A
#
# COMPACT_ATOMS: atom_id res chain seq x y z
N MET A 1 -10.81 0.52 15.96
CA MET A 1 -11.03 0.61 14.49
C MET A 1 -12.11 1.59 14.05
N SER A 2 -13.13 1.94 14.84
CA SER A 2 -14.16 2.90 14.39
C SER A 2 -13.60 4.28 14.03
N THR A 3 -12.46 4.65 14.60
CA THR A 3 -11.74 5.90 14.33
C THR A 3 -10.81 5.84 13.13
N SER A 4 -10.43 4.65 12.69
CA SER A 4 -9.41 4.47 11.64
C SER A 4 -9.72 5.20 10.32
N PRO A 5 -10.99 5.24 9.84
CA PRO A 5 -11.31 5.95 8.60
C PRO A 5 -11.06 7.46 8.63
N PHE A 6 -11.05 8.07 9.82
CA PHE A 6 -10.99 9.53 10.03
C PHE A 6 -9.62 9.99 10.53
N LEU A 7 -8.95 9.16 11.33
CA LEU A 7 -7.57 9.43 11.77
C LEU A 7 -6.53 9.23 10.65
N GLY A 8 -6.89 8.50 9.59
CA GLY A 8 -5.97 8.08 8.52
C GLY A 8 -5.09 6.88 8.91
N TYR A 9 -5.21 6.36 10.12
CA TYR A 9 -4.52 5.15 10.59
C TYR A 9 -5.30 4.47 11.71
N THR A 10 -4.99 3.20 11.97
CA THR A 10 -5.56 2.46 13.10
C THR A 10 -4.72 2.69 14.35
N SER A 11 -5.35 3.21 15.41
CA SER A 11 -4.65 3.58 16.65
C SER A 11 -4.13 2.37 17.44
N THR A 12 -3.19 2.62 18.34
CA THR A 12 -2.56 1.64 19.23
C THR A 12 -3.51 0.96 20.22
N ASP A 13 -4.75 1.46 20.37
CA ASP A 13 -5.82 0.81 21.15
C ASP A 13 -6.33 -0.46 20.47
N THR A 14 -6.16 -0.56 19.15
CA THR A 14 -6.43 -1.79 18.41
C THR A 14 -5.17 -2.65 18.45
N HIS A 15 -5.31 -3.88 18.93
CA HIS A 15 -4.24 -4.88 18.87
C HIS A 15 -3.74 -5.02 17.42
N GLU A 16 -2.42 -4.94 17.22
CA GLU A 16 -1.77 -5.01 15.91
C GLU A 16 -2.26 -3.91 14.93
N GLY A 17 -2.61 -2.74 15.48
CA GLY A 17 -3.22 -1.65 14.73
C GLY A 17 -2.40 -1.19 13.51
N LEU A 18 -1.07 -1.19 13.59
CA LEU A 18 -0.23 -0.80 12.46
C LEU A 18 -0.36 -1.79 11.30
N SER A 19 -0.34 -3.10 11.56
CA SER A 19 -0.59 -4.12 10.54
C SER A 19 -1.94 -3.89 9.84
N TRP A 20 -3.01 -3.66 10.61
CA TRP A 20 -4.33 -3.33 10.06
C TRP A 20 -4.31 -2.08 9.17
N ALA A 21 -3.58 -1.05 9.58
CA ALA A 21 -3.47 0.18 8.81
C ALA A 21 -2.71 -0.04 7.49
N MET A 22 -1.51 -0.63 7.57
CA MET A 22 -0.61 -0.85 6.42
C MET A 22 -1.27 -1.71 5.34
N GLU A 23 -1.90 -2.83 5.73
CA GLU A 23 -2.65 -3.68 4.79
C GLU A 23 -3.92 -2.99 4.28
N GLY A 24 -4.56 -2.16 5.11
CA GLY A 24 -5.67 -1.30 4.73
C GLY A 24 -5.33 -0.37 3.57
N TYR A 25 -4.13 0.20 3.53
CA TYR A 25 -3.69 1.09 2.44
C TYR A 25 -3.47 0.34 1.12
N VAL A 26 -3.01 -0.92 1.18
CA VAL A 26 -2.92 -1.80 0.01
C VAL A 26 -4.33 -2.08 -0.53
N ASN A 27 -5.30 -2.34 0.36
CA ASN A 27 -6.70 -2.55 0.00
C ASN A 27 -7.33 -1.29 -0.60
N ASP A 28 -7.09 -0.11 -0.02
CA ASP A 28 -7.56 1.18 -0.54
C ASP A 28 -7.04 1.42 -1.97
N TYR A 29 -5.79 1.05 -2.28
CA TYR A 29 -5.30 1.07 -3.65
C TYR A 29 -6.11 0.15 -4.58
N GLY A 30 -6.38 -1.10 -4.16
CA GLY A 30 -7.19 -2.04 -4.92
C GLY A 30 -8.62 -1.52 -5.19
N ILE A 31 -9.27 -0.96 -4.17
CA ILE A 31 -10.59 -0.33 -4.28
C ILE A 31 -10.54 0.86 -5.24
N ALA A 32 -9.49 1.68 -5.15
CA ALA A 32 -9.30 2.80 -6.07
C ALA A 32 -9.19 2.35 -7.53
N ARG A 33 -8.43 1.27 -7.80
CA ARG A 33 -8.33 0.68 -9.15
C ARG A 33 -9.68 0.14 -9.63
N MET A 34 -10.43 -0.54 -8.76
CA MET A 34 -11.77 -1.03 -9.08
C MET A 34 -12.73 0.12 -9.42
N GLY A 35 -12.77 1.18 -8.59
CA GLY A 35 -13.57 2.38 -8.84
C GLY A 35 -13.22 3.05 -10.17
N GLN A 36 -11.93 3.13 -10.52
CA GLN A 36 -11.50 3.65 -11.81
C GLN A 36 -12.03 2.80 -12.98
N ALA A 37 -11.98 1.47 -12.87
CA ALA A 37 -12.49 0.56 -13.88
C ALA A 37 -14.02 0.67 -14.04
N LEU A 38 -14.76 0.77 -12.92
CA LEU A 38 -16.21 0.97 -12.92
C LEU A 38 -16.59 2.30 -13.56
N TYR A 39 -15.89 3.40 -13.23
CA TYR A 39 -16.12 4.69 -13.85
C TYR A 39 -15.93 4.64 -15.38
N ARG A 40 -14.89 3.97 -15.88
CA ARG A 40 -14.68 3.80 -17.33
C ARG A 40 -15.81 3.02 -18.00
N LYS A 41 -16.49 2.13 -17.28
CA LYS A 41 -17.59 1.29 -17.79
C LYS A 41 -18.94 1.99 -17.72
N THR A 42 -19.24 2.69 -16.63
CA THR A 42 -20.59 3.24 -16.37
C THR A 42 -20.69 4.74 -16.60
N GLY A 43 -19.58 5.47 -16.51
CA GLY A 43 -19.55 6.93 -16.55
C GLY A 43 -20.08 7.61 -15.27
N GLU A 44 -20.45 6.84 -14.23
CA GLU A 44 -21.01 7.39 -13.00
C GLU A 44 -19.97 8.17 -12.19
N LYS A 45 -20.23 9.46 -11.96
CA LYS A 45 -19.30 10.39 -11.29
C LYS A 45 -18.82 9.87 -9.93
N ARG A 46 -19.72 9.23 -9.16
CA ARG A 46 -19.42 8.64 -7.84
C ARG A 46 -18.17 7.75 -7.87
N TYR A 47 -18.07 6.82 -8.82
CA TYR A 47 -16.93 5.90 -8.88
C TYR A 47 -15.60 6.61 -9.12
N ARG A 48 -15.61 7.74 -9.85
CA ARG A 48 -14.42 8.57 -10.03
C ARG A 48 -14.01 9.26 -8.73
N GLU A 49 -14.98 9.82 -8.00
CA GLU A 49 -14.73 10.55 -6.76
C GLU A 49 -14.24 9.62 -5.64
N GLU A 50 -14.88 8.45 -5.49
CA GLU A 50 -14.46 7.42 -4.53
C GLU A 50 -13.10 6.83 -4.92
N SER A 51 -12.85 6.58 -6.22
CA SER A 51 -11.52 6.13 -6.69
C SER A 51 -10.42 7.11 -6.33
N GLN A 52 -10.67 8.43 -6.45
CA GLN A 52 -9.71 9.46 -6.06
C GLN A 52 -9.49 9.54 -4.55
N TYR A 53 -10.55 9.34 -3.77
CA TYR A 53 -10.47 9.31 -2.30
C TYR A 53 -9.63 8.12 -1.81
N PHE A 54 -9.95 6.91 -2.25
CA PHE A 54 -9.19 5.72 -1.85
C PHE A 54 -7.75 5.71 -2.39
N LEU A 55 -7.50 6.31 -3.57
CA LEU A 55 -6.12 6.44 -4.06
C LEU A 55 -5.29 7.40 -3.22
N ASP A 56 -5.94 8.42 -2.65
CA ASP A 56 -5.31 9.36 -1.73
C ASP A 56 -4.94 8.66 -0.42
N ARG A 57 -5.92 7.97 0.19
CA ARG A 57 -5.76 7.18 1.42
C ARG A 57 -4.77 6.03 1.32
N ALA A 58 -4.59 5.45 0.14
CA ALA A 58 -3.55 4.45 -0.08
C ALA A 58 -2.12 4.96 0.21
N ARG A 59 -1.94 6.27 0.43
CA ARG A 59 -0.69 6.93 0.79
C ARG A 59 -0.59 7.30 2.28
N ASP A 60 -1.61 7.00 3.08
CA ASP A 60 -1.66 7.33 4.51
C ASP A 60 -0.63 6.58 5.36
N TYR A 61 0.05 5.57 4.79
CA TYR A 61 1.19 4.90 5.42
C TYR A 61 2.26 5.89 5.92
N VAL A 62 2.39 7.06 5.28
CA VAL A 62 3.31 8.11 5.72
C VAL A 62 3.02 8.62 7.14
N HIS A 63 1.78 8.50 7.63
CA HIS A 63 1.41 8.92 8.98
C HIS A 63 2.02 8.03 10.06
N LEU A 64 2.35 6.78 9.73
CA LEU A 64 2.95 5.82 10.66
C LEU A 64 4.47 5.73 10.51
N PHE A 65 5.09 6.49 9.60
CA PHE A 65 6.54 6.52 9.44
C PHE A 65 7.18 7.48 10.45
N ASP A 66 7.92 6.92 11.39
CA ASP A 66 8.75 7.69 12.32
C ASP A 66 10.12 7.94 11.69
N ALA A 67 10.33 9.16 11.19
CA ALA A 67 11.58 9.55 10.55
C ALA A 67 12.78 9.61 11.51
N GLU A 68 12.55 9.77 12.83
CA GLU A 68 13.63 9.76 13.82
C GLU A 68 14.08 8.32 14.13
N ALA A 69 13.12 7.39 14.28
CA ALA A 69 13.42 5.97 14.41
C ALA A 69 13.88 5.32 13.09
N GLY A 70 13.43 5.86 11.95
CA GLY A 70 13.67 5.32 10.60
C GLY A 70 12.84 4.07 10.28
N PHE A 71 11.67 3.92 10.91
CA PHE A 71 10.78 2.76 10.80
C PHE A 71 9.30 3.17 10.91
N PHE A 72 8.41 2.25 10.53
CA PHE A 72 6.99 2.37 10.82
C PHE A 72 6.72 1.91 12.25
N GLN A 73 5.96 2.68 13.02
CA GLN A 73 5.48 2.28 14.34
C GLN A 73 4.09 2.86 14.66
N GLY A 74 3.37 2.24 15.59
CA GLY A 74 1.99 2.61 15.90
C GLY A 74 1.88 4.00 16.54
N ARG A 75 0.72 4.63 16.37
CA ARG A 75 0.33 5.88 17.03
C ARG A 75 -0.96 5.73 17.83
N ASP A 76 -1.06 6.40 18.97
CA ASP A 76 -2.32 6.52 19.71
C ASP A 76 -3.32 7.44 18.97
N ALA A 77 -4.55 7.57 19.46
CA ALA A 77 -5.57 8.40 18.80
C ALA A 77 -5.21 9.89 18.81
N GLU A 78 -4.38 10.31 19.78
CA GLU A 78 -3.86 11.66 19.92
C GLU A 78 -2.65 11.94 19.01
N GLY A 79 -2.11 10.90 18.36
CA GLY A 79 -1.00 10.97 17.40
C GLY A 79 0.39 10.80 18.02
N HIS A 80 0.53 10.41 19.27
CA HIS A 80 1.81 10.07 19.88
C HIS A 80 2.28 8.69 19.46
N TRP A 81 3.59 8.52 19.27
CA TRP A 81 4.20 7.22 18.99
C TRP A 81 4.03 6.26 20.16
N ARG A 82 3.84 4.96 19.86
CA ARG A 82 3.82 3.90 20.88
C ARG A 82 5.11 3.90 21.70
N VAL A 83 6.24 4.00 21.02
CA VAL A 83 7.56 4.01 21.64
C VAL A 83 8.26 5.31 21.27
N ASP A 84 8.86 5.95 22.26
CA ASP A 84 9.74 7.09 22.05
C ASP A 84 10.82 6.74 21.00
N SER A 85 10.96 7.58 19.98
CA SER A 85 11.77 7.31 18.78
C SER A 85 13.22 6.95 19.11
N ALA A 86 13.82 7.61 20.11
CA ALA A 86 15.20 7.36 20.54
C ALA A 86 15.39 6.00 21.26
N ARG A 87 14.30 5.35 21.66
CA ARG A 87 14.28 4.04 22.34
C ARG A 87 13.68 2.92 21.49
N TYR A 88 13.23 3.24 20.29
CA TYR A 88 12.61 2.27 19.40
C TYR A 88 13.62 1.21 18.98
N ASP A 89 13.25 -0.07 19.11
CA ASP A 89 14.03 -1.21 18.64
C ASP A 89 13.21 -1.98 17.59
N PRO A 90 13.58 -1.93 16.29
CA PRO A 90 12.81 -2.57 15.22
C PRO A 90 12.79 -4.09 15.30
N ARG A 91 13.57 -4.69 16.21
CA ARG A 91 13.64 -6.15 16.38
C ARG A 91 12.56 -6.69 17.31
N VAL A 92 11.91 -5.84 18.09
CA VAL A 92 10.85 -6.25 19.03
C VAL A 92 9.60 -6.65 18.27
N TRP A 93 9.15 -7.89 18.46
CA TRP A 93 7.99 -8.46 17.78
C TRP A 93 6.67 -8.11 18.46
N GLY A 94 5.59 -8.10 17.69
CA GLY A 94 4.24 -7.91 18.22
C GLY A 94 3.89 -6.45 18.51
N TYR A 95 2.91 -6.25 19.40
CA TYR A 95 2.24 -4.97 19.70
C TYR A 95 1.53 -4.36 18.48
N ASP A 96 2.30 -3.74 17.61
CA ASP A 96 1.86 -3.06 16.39
C ASP A 96 1.82 -4.00 15.19
N TYR A 97 2.67 -5.03 15.22
CA TYR A 97 2.93 -5.92 14.09
C TYR A 97 2.35 -7.31 14.36
N THR A 98 1.57 -7.84 13.42
CA THR A 98 1.15 -9.24 13.38
C THR A 98 2.31 -10.11 12.89
N GLU A 99 2.72 -11.08 13.70
CA GLU A 99 3.71 -12.14 13.41
C GLU A 99 5.04 -11.62 12.83
N THR A 100 5.43 -10.41 13.21
CA THR A 100 6.70 -9.81 12.80
C THR A 100 7.10 -8.68 13.73
N ASN A 101 8.05 -7.86 13.29
CA ASN A 101 8.57 -6.69 13.98
C ASN A 101 8.68 -5.50 13.00
N GLY A 102 9.32 -4.40 13.43
CA GLY A 102 9.49 -3.20 12.61
C GLY A 102 10.18 -3.44 11.26
N TRP A 103 11.04 -4.47 11.16
CA TRP A 103 11.67 -4.85 9.90
C TRP A 103 10.70 -5.45 8.88
N GLY A 104 9.72 -6.23 9.33
CA GLY A 104 8.71 -6.82 8.44
C GLY A 104 7.91 -5.76 7.71
N TYR A 105 7.51 -4.69 8.40
CA TYR A 105 6.73 -3.60 7.82
C TYR A 105 7.54 -2.45 7.21
N ALA A 106 8.87 -2.48 7.28
CA ALA A 106 9.74 -1.44 6.74
C ALA A 106 9.53 -1.19 5.23
N PHE A 107 8.94 -2.14 4.52
CA PHE A 107 8.77 -2.09 3.06
C PHE A 107 7.32 -2.29 2.59
N THR A 108 6.33 -2.24 3.49
CA THR A 108 4.92 -2.53 3.16
C THR A 108 4.19 -1.29 2.64
N ALA A 109 4.60 -0.82 1.47
CA ALA A 109 3.84 0.14 0.67
C ALA A 109 4.10 -0.09 -0.84
N PRO A 110 3.95 -1.34 -1.35
CA PRO A 110 4.29 -1.66 -2.74
C PRO A 110 3.46 -0.84 -3.75
N GLN A 111 2.22 -0.49 -3.41
CA GLN A 111 1.37 0.40 -4.21
C GLN A 111 1.99 1.77 -4.45
N ASP A 112 2.88 2.20 -3.56
CA ASP A 112 3.55 3.49 -3.64
C ASP A 112 5.06 3.39 -3.37
N SER A 113 5.71 2.42 -4.01
CA SER A 113 7.13 2.12 -3.81
C SER A 113 8.08 3.32 -4.01
N ARG A 114 7.75 4.29 -4.87
CA ARG A 114 8.50 5.55 -5.01
C ARG A 114 8.28 6.49 -3.83
N GLY A 115 7.04 6.62 -3.34
CA GLY A 115 6.73 7.39 -2.14
C GLY A 115 7.42 6.83 -0.89
N LEU A 116 7.42 5.49 -0.75
CA LEU A 116 8.19 4.80 0.27
C LEU A 116 9.69 5.07 0.14
N ALA A 117 10.23 5.03 -1.09
CA ALA A 117 11.63 5.38 -1.30
C ALA A 117 11.92 6.81 -0.83
N ASN A 118 11.02 7.76 -1.08
CA ASN A 118 11.18 9.14 -0.66
C ASN A 118 11.22 9.31 0.88
N LEU A 119 10.51 8.47 1.64
CA LEU A 119 10.63 8.43 3.11
C LEU A 119 12.04 8.06 3.57
N TYR A 120 12.71 7.17 2.83
CA TYR A 120 14.10 6.77 3.09
C TYR A 120 15.15 7.69 2.44
N GLY A 121 14.76 8.82 1.84
CA GLY A 121 15.70 9.72 1.16
C GLY A 121 15.92 9.41 -0.33
N GLY A 122 14.96 8.73 -0.96
CA GLY A 122 14.92 8.38 -2.37
C GLY A 122 15.37 6.95 -2.66
N ARG A 123 15.49 6.61 -3.95
CA ARG A 123 15.82 5.25 -4.42
C ARG A 123 17.06 4.66 -3.77
N ARG A 124 18.11 5.48 -3.58
CA ARG A 124 19.34 5.02 -2.93
C ARG A 124 19.13 4.68 -1.46
N GLY A 125 18.39 5.53 -0.73
CA GLY A 125 18.08 5.26 0.67
C GLY A 125 17.21 4.02 0.87
N LEU A 126 16.27 3.76 -0.05
CA LEU A 126 15.54 2.48 -0.06
C LEU A 126 16.49 1.29 -0.29
N ALA A 127 17.44 1.39 -1.23
CA ALA A 127 18.43 0.35 -1.46
C ALA A 127 19.31 0.10 -0.23
N ASP A 128 19.74 1.17 0.44
CA ASP A 128 20.56 1.09 1.66
C ASP A 128 19.76 0.45 2.81
N LYS A 129 18.46 0.77 2.95
CA LYS A 129 17.59 0.15 3.96
C LYS A 129 17.35 -1.34 3.70
N LEU A 130 17.18 -1.72 2.43
CA LEU A 130 17.10 -3.13 2.03
C LEU A 130 18.43 -3.86 2.31
N ASP A 131 19.58 -3.24 2.01
CA ASP A 131 20.89 -3.81 2.33
C ASP A 131 21.03 -4.04 3.85
N GLU A 132 20.59 -3.08 4.67
CA GLU A 132 20.57 -3.18 6.13
C GLU A 132 19.67 -4.34 6.60
N TYR A 133 18.48 -4.50 6.00
CA TYR A 133 17.54 -5.58 6.29
C TYR A 133 18.14 -6.97 6.02
N PHE A 134 18.78 -7.17 4.86
CA PHE A 134 19.43 -8.45 4.53
C PHE A 134 20.74 -8.69 5.29
N ALA A 135 21.37 -7.64 5.84
CA ALA A 135 22.61 -7.74 6.62
C ALA A 135 22.38 -7.95 8.13
N THR A 136 21.25 -7.49 8.66
CA THR A 136 20.93 -7.56 10.10
C THR A 136 20.38 -8.94 10.46
N PRO A 137 21.03 -9.76 11.29
CA PRO A 137 20.54 -11.11 11.59
C PRO A 137 19.28 -11.12 12.46
N GLU A 138 18.25 -11.87 12.07
CA GLU A 138 17.23 -12.35 13.01
C GLU A 138 17.85 -13.44 13.90
N THR A 139 17.58 -13.38 15.19
CA THR A 139 18.23 -14.22 16.22
C THR A 139 17.25 -15.09 16.99
N ALA A 140 15.94 -14.86 16.85
CA ALA A 140 14.89 -15.44 17.70
C ALA A 140 15.19 -15.27 19.19
N SER A 141 15.75 -14.11 19.58
CA SER A 141 16.15 -13.85 20.96
C SER A 141 14.92 -13.69 21.86
N PRO A 142 14.89 -14.33 23.05
CA PRO A 142 13.89 -14.07 24.07
C PRO A 142 13.77 -12.59 24.49
N ASP A 143 14.82 -11.79 24.29
CA ASP A 143 14.82 -10.36 24.61
C ASP A 143 13.94 -9.52 23.68
N HIS A 144 13.58 -10.05 22.51
CA HIS A 144 12.83 -9.33 21.47
C HIS A 144 11.42 -9.89 21.22
N VAL A 145 10.91 -10.77 22.10
CA VAL A 145 9.58 -11.41 21.91
C VAL A 145 8.40 -10.44 22.03
N GLY A 146 8.64 -9.25 22.58
CA GLY A 146 7.66 -8.19 22.76
C GLY A 146 6.36 -8.67 23.36
N SER A 147 5.24 -8.49 22.66
CA SER A 147 3.91 -8.82 23.19
C SER A 147 3.59 -10.32 23.21
N TYR A 148 4.37 -11.17 22.57
CA TYR A 148 4.10 -12.61 22.49
C TYR A 148 4.42 -13.37 23.78
N GLY A 149 5.22 -12.80 24.68
CA GLY A 149 5.57 -13.40 25.98
C GLY A 149 6.48 -14.63 25.89
N GLY A 150 6.90 -15.04 24.70
CA GLY A 150 7.81 -16.15 24.42
C GLY A 150 8.19 -16.19 22.94
N VAL A 151 9.19 -17.03 22.62
CA VAL A 151 9.63 -17.23 21.23
C VAL A 151 8.58 -18.08 20.51
N ILE A 152 7.94 -17.50 19.50
CA ILE A 152 7.01 -18.20 18.61
C ILE A 152 7.77 -18.89 17.46
N HIS A 153 7.09 -19.75 16.69
CA HIS A 153 7.77 -20.56 15.68
C HIS A 153 8.31 -19.70 14.52
N GLU A 154 7.56 -18.67 14.12
CA GLU A 154 7.89 -17.73 13.05
C GLU A 154 9.21 -17.00 13.30
N MET A 155 9.52 -16.66 14.57
CA MET A 155 10.82 -16.08 14.95
C MET A 155 11.97 -17.06 14.69
N THR A 156 11.76 -18.33 15.05
CA THR A 156 12.76 -19.39 14.90
C THR A 156 12.98 -19.72 13.42
N GLU A 157 11.90 -19.79 12.66
CA GLU A 157 11.90 -20.02 11.22
C GLU A 157 12.58 -18.87 10.47
N ALA A 158 12.25 -17.61 10.80
CA ALA A 158 12.87 -16.43 10.21
C ALA A 158 14.39 -16.38 10.46
N ARG A 159 14.85 -16.71 11.69
CA ARG A 159 16.27 -16.89 11.99
C ARG A 159 16.90 -17.95 11.09
N ASP A 160 16.22 -19.09 10.90
CA ASP A 160 16.75 -20.23 10.17
C ASP A 160 16.72 -20.05 8.64
N VAL A 161 16.02 -19.03 8.12
CA VAL A 161 16.18 -18.54 6.75
C VAL A 161 17.61 -18.04 6.50
N ARG A 162 18.30 -17.47 7.50
CA ARG A 162 19.71 -17.01 7.41
C ARG A 162 19.96 -16.01 6.27
N MET A 163 19.02 -15.08 6.06
CA MET A 163 19.14 -13.98 5.08
C MET A 163 18.92 -12.62 5.75
N GLY A 164 19.48 -12.44 6.94
CA GLY A 164 19.24 -11.24 7.75
C GLY A 164 17.87 -11.27 8.41
N MET A 165 17.14 -10.16 8.32
CA MET A 165 15.75 -10.01 8.78
C MET A 165 14.74 -10.52 7.74
N TYR A 166 15.21 -11.02 6.59
CA TYR A 166 14.36 -11.66 5.59
C TYR A 166 13.85 -13.02 6.07
N GLY A 167 12.77 -12.98 6.84
CA GLY A 167 12.01 -14.14 7.28
C GLY A 167 11.05 -14.62 6.19
N HIS A 168 11.57 -15.19 5.10
CA HIS A 168 10.77 -15.75 4.00
C HIS A 168 9.75 -16.81 4.44
N SER A 169 9.87 -17.32 5.67
CA SER A 169 8.93 -18.26 6.27
C SER A 169 7.55 -17.67 6.51
N ASN A 170 7.40 -16.34 6.45
CA ASN A 170 6.15 -15.63 6.69
C ASN A 170 5.87 -14.60 5.56
N GLN A 171 4.60 -14.39 5.26
CA GLN A 171 4.05 -13.65 4.13
C GLN A 171 4.53 -12.20 4.07
N VAL A 172 4.67 -11.53 5.22
CA VAL A 172 5.05 -10.11 5.27
C VAL A 172 6.41 -9.85 4.60
N ALA A 173 7.26 -10.87 4.47
CA ALA A 173 8.54 -10.75 3.79
C ALA A 173 8.46 -10.93 2.26
N HIS A 174 7.44 -11.59 1.73
CA HIS A 174 7.47 -12.18 0.38
C HIS A 174 7.68 -11.19 -0.77
N HIS A 175 7.21 -9.94 -0.61
CA HIS A 175 7.40 -8.89 -1.61
C HIS A 175 8.75 -8.16 -1.50
N VAL A 176 9.43 -8.24 -0.35
CA VAL A 176 10.56 -7.36 0.01
C VAL A 176 11.73 -7.45 -0.97
N ILE A 177 12.06 -8.66 -1.46
CA ILE A 177 13.14 -8.82 -2.46
C ILE A 177 12.87 -7.96 -3.72
N TYR A 178 11.62 -7.91 -4.17
CA TYR A 178 11.23 -7.18 -5.37
C TYR A 178 11.24 -5.67 -5.18
N MET A 179 11.34 -5.16 -3.95
CA MET A 179 11.47 -3.72 -3.68
C MET A 179 12.82 -3.14 -4.16
N TYR A 180 13.84 -3.98 -4.41
CA TYR A 180 15.05 -3.54 -5.10
C TYR A 180 14.79 -3.05 -6.53
N ASP A 181 13.73 -3.51 -7.20
CA ASP A 181 13.34 -3.00 -8.51
C ASP A 181 12.90 -1.53 -8.42
N ALA A 182 12.15 -1.16 -7.37
CA ALA A 182 11.80 0.22 -7.08
C ALA A 182 13.03 1.06 -6.68
N ALA A 183 13.94 0.46 -5.91
CA ALA A 183 15.22 1.07 -5.54
C ALA A 183 16.19 1.26 -6.73
N GLY A 184 15.90 0.67 -7.90
CA GLY A 184 16.73 0.77 -9.10
C GLY A 184 17.96 -0.13 -9.13
N GLU A 185 17.97 -1.14 -8.26
CA GLU A 185 19.04 -2.12 -8.16
C GLU A 185 18.53 -3.55 -8.44
N PRO A 186 17.87 -3.80 -9.59
CA PRO A 186 17.20 -5.08 -9.88
C PRO A 186 18.15 -6.28 -9.87
N TRP A 187 19.46 -6.08 -10.04
CA TRP A 187 20.44 -7.15 -9.92
C TRP A 187 20.51 -7.73 -8.50
N LYS A 188 20.17 -6.95 -7.45
CA LYS A 188 20.05 -7.46 -6.08
C LYS A 188 18.79 -8.30 -5.90
N ALA A 189 17.65 -7.86 -6.46
CA ALA A 189 16.43 -8.68 -6.51
C ALA A 189 16.73 -10.04 -7.17
N GLN A 190 17.39 -10.03 -8.33
CA GLN A 190 17.77 -11.24 -9.06
C GLN A 190 18.64 -12.20 -8.23
N ALA A 191 19.61 -11.67 -7.48
CA ALA A 191 20.47 -12.49 -6.62
C ALA A 191 19.68 -13.11 -5.46
N TYR A 192 18.90 -12.31 -4.73
CA TYR A 192 18.13 -12.78 -3.57
C TYR A 192 16.98 -13.72 -3.95
N VAL A 193 16.26 -13.46 -5.04
CA VAL A 193 15.23 -14.40 -5.56
C VAL A 193 15.87 -15.75 -5.85
N ARG A 194 17.06 -15.76 -6.47
CA ARG A 194 17.75 -17.00 -6.83
C ARG A 194 18.34 -17.73 -5.63
N GLU A 195 18.79 -17.00 -4.61
CA GLU A 195 19.17 -17.57 -3.32
C GLU A 195 17.98 -18.28 -2.67
N ALA A 196 16.85 -17.56 -2.51
CA ALA A 196 15.63 -18.09 -1.89
C ALA A 196 15.10 -19.34 -2.62
N LEU A 197 14.91 -19.26 -3.94
CA LEU A 197 14.45 -20.40 -4.76
C LEU A 197 15.40 -21.61 -4.69
N SER A 198 16.70 -21.39 -4.50
CA SER A 198 17.68 -22.49 -4.48
C SER A 198 17.82 -23.18 -3.13
N ARG A 199 17.46 -22.50 -2.03
CA ARG A 199 17.78 -22.96 -0.68
C ARG A 199 16.57 -23.17 0.23
N LEU A 200 15.44 -22.49 -0.04
CA LEU A 200 14.30 -22.44 0.87
C LEU A 200 13.13 -23.33 0.45
N TYR A 201 13.26 -24.02 -0.69
CA TYR A 201 12.29 -24.96 -1.25
C TYR A 201 12.99 -26.28 -1.59
N THR A 202 13.31 -27.08 -0.57
CA THR A 202 14.27 -28.20 -0.70
C THR A 202 13.65 -29.58 -0.51
N GLY A 203 12.98 -30.10 -1.53
CA GLY A 203 12.52 -31.48 -1.54
C GLY A 203 11.01 -31.61 -1.45
N SER A 204 10.53 -32.85 -1.48
CA SER A 204 9.10 -33.17 -1.59
C SER A 204 8.59 -34.01 -0.41
N GLU A 205 9.41 -34.19 0.62
CA GLU A 205 9.07 -34.96 1.82
C GLU A 205 8.55 -34.05 2.94
N ILE A 206 7.78 -34.65 3.87
CA ILE A 206 7.27 -33.94 5.05
C ILE A 206 8.45 -33.36 5.84
N GLY A 207 8.40 -32.06 6.12
CA GLY A 207 9.46 -31.32 6.80
C GLY A 207 10.63 -30.89 5.90
N GLN A 208 10.53 -31.07 4.57
CA GLN A 208 11.60 -30.68 3.63
C GLN A 208 11.13 -29.69 2.54
N GLY A 209 9.83 -29.48 2.35
CA GLY A 209 9.31 -28.64 1.25
C GLY A 209 9.24 -27.13 1.52
N TYR A 210 8.99 -26.74 2.78
CA TYR A 210 8.78 -25.35 3.19
C TYR A 210 9.54 -25.07 4.49
N HIS A 211 9.92 -23.80 4.66
CA HIS A 211 10.74 -23.30 5.76
C HIS A 211 9.91 -22.52 6.80
N GLY A 212 8.59 -22.53 6.64
CA GLY A 212 7.53 -22.01 7.50
C GLY A 212 6.20 -22.63 7.05
N ASP A 213 5.08 -22.02 7.43
CA ASP A 213 3.77 -22.46 6.97
C ASP A 213 3.58 -22.20 5.46
N GLU A 214 2.89 -23.12 4.78
CA GLU A 214 2.66 -23.04 3.32
C GLU A 214 1.56 -22.02 2.97
N ASP A 215 0.62 -21.85 3.90
CA ASP A 215 -0.49 -20.91 3.88
C ASP A 215 -1.34 -20.91 2.62
N ASN A 216 -2.02 -22.03 2.43
CA ASN A 216 -3.16 -22.19 1.53
C ASN A 216 -2.84 -21.86 0.06
N GLY A 217 -1.60 -22.08 -0.37
CA GLY A 217 -1.14 -21.80 -1.73
C GLY A 217 -0.37 -20.47 -1.88
N GLU A 218 -0.26 -19.63 -0.85
CA GLU A 218 0.45 -18.36 -0.95
C GLU A 218 1.94 -18.59 -1.21
N GLN A 219 2.63 -19.38 -0.38
CA GLN A 219 4.08 -19.59 -0.51
C GLN A 219 4.41 -20.42 -1.75
N SER A 220 3.54 -21.38 -2.11
CA SER A 220 3.61 -22.09 -3.39
C SER A 220 3.43 -21.16 -4.59
N GLY A 221 2.50 -20.21 -4.49
CA GLY A 221 2.26 -19.19 -5.50
C GLY A 221 3.49 -18.30 -5.69
N TRP A 222 4.13 -17.87 -4.60
CA TRP A 222 5.40 -17.14 -4.64
C TRP A 222 6.46 -17.91 -5.41
N TYR A 223 6.65 -19.20 -5.11
CA TYR A 223 7.62 -20.04 -5.82
C TYR A 223 7.33 -20.10 -7.32
N LEU A 224 6.09 -20.35 -7.73
CA LEU A 224 5.71 -20.46 -9.14
C LEU A 224 5.97 -19.16 -9.91
N PHE A 225 5.55 -18.03 -9.38
CA PHE A 225 5.79 -16.72 -9.97
C PHE A 225 7.29 -16.40 -10.05
N SER A 226 8.01 -16.52 -8.93
CA SER A 226 9.44 -16.25 -8.87
C SER A 226 10.24 -17.18 -9.80
N ALA A 227 9.86 -18.46 -9.92
CA ALA A 227 10.51 -19.41 -10.82
C ALA A 227 10.26 -19.09 -12.31
N LEU A 228 9.09 -18.54 -12.65
CA LEU A 228 8.81 -17.96 -13.98
C LEU A 228 9.63 -16.68 -14.24
N GLY A 229 10.16 -16.06 -13.19
CA GLY A 229 11.01 -14.87 -13.27
C GLY A 229 10.26 -13.55 -13.11
N PHE A 230 9.01 -13.57 -12.64
CA PHE A 230 8.24 -12.36 -12.35
C PHE A 230 7.21 -12.57 -11.24
N TYR A 231 6.92 -11.54 -10.44
CA TYR A 231 6.06 -11.60 -9.26
C TYR A 231 5.04 -10.45 -9.21
N PRO A 232 3.79 -10.68 -8.77
CA PRO A 232 2.76 -9.63 -8.70
C PRO A 232 2.98 -8.69 -7.49
N LEU A 233 4.04 -7.88 -7.51
CA LEU A 233 4.43 -6.97 -6.42
C LEU A 233 3.31 -6.00 -6.02
N VAL A 234 2.68 -5.36 -7.00
CA VAL A 234 1.64 -4.35 -6.76
C VAL A 234 0.28 -4.92 -7.14
N MET A 235 -0.37 -5.57 -6.17
CA MET A 235 -1.69 -6.16 -6.39
C MET A 235 -2.71 -5.11 -6.86
N GLY A 236 -3.51 -5.46 -7.87
CA GLY A 236 -4.47 -4.56 -8.51
C GLY A 236 -3.90 -3.61 -9.57
N SER A 237 -2.57 -3.51 -9.75
CA SER A 237 -1.97 -2.69 -10.81
C SER A 237 -2.15 -3.25 -12.23
N GLY A 238 -2.25 -4.59 -12.34
CA GLY A 238 -2.18 -5.28 -13.62
C GLY A 238 -0.75 -5.41 -14.16
N GLU A 239 0.27 -5.38 -13.29
CA GLU A 239 1.68 -5.56 -13.65
C GLU A 239 2.39 -6.60 -12.76
N TYR A 240 3.50 -7.14 -13.26
CA TYR A 240 4.39 -8.07 -12.56
C TYR A 240 5.81 -7.51 -12.54
N SER A 241 6.50 -7.55 -11.40
CA SER A 241 7.91 -7.16 -11.26
C SER A 241 8.84 -8.32 -11.63
N ILE A 242 9.89 -8.05 -12.41
CA ILE A 242 10.81 -9.04 -12.94
C ILE A 242 11.89 -9.36 -11.91
N GLY A 243 11.98 -10.64 -11.52
CA GLY A 243 13.09 -11.18 -10.74
C GLY A 243 14.14 -11.83 -11.63
N SER A 244 14.46 -13.09 -11.35
CA SER A 244 15.31 -13.94 -12.20
C SER A 244 14.66 -15.31 -12.39
N PRO A 245 14.42 -15.78 -13.63
CA PRO A 245 13.82 -17.09 -13.87
C PRO A 245 14.71 -18.22 -13.31
N LEU A 246 14.08 -19.34 -12.96
CA LEU A 246 14.76 -20.53 -12.41
C LEU A 246 15.13 -21.56 -13.49
N PHE A 247 14.25 -21.74 -14.48
CA PHE A 247 14.43 -22.73 -15.52
C PHE A 247 15.00 -22.13 -16.81
N LYS A 248 15.51 -22.98 -17.70
CA LYS A 248 15.95 -22.56 -19.05
C LYS A 248 14.79 -22.27 -19.98
N GLN A 249 13.67 -22.95 -19.78
CA GLN A 249 12.43 -22.71 -20.50
C GLN A 249 11.24 -23.18 -19.65
N VAL A 250 10.18 -22.39 -19.63
CA VAL A 250 8.87 -22.77 -19.10
C VAL A 250 7.82 -22.36 -20.13
N THR A 251 6.83 -23.22 -20.35
CA THR A 251 5.65 -22.87 -21.15
C THR A 251 4.43 -22.88 -20.24
N VAL A 252 3.73 -21.75 -20.18
CA VAL A 252 2.44 -21.62 -19.48
C VAL A 252 1.34 -21.67 -20.52
N HIS A 253 0.47 -22.67 -20.42
CA HIS A 253 -0.72 -22.82 -21.25
C HIS A 253 -1.85 -21.96 -20.66
N LEU A 254 -2.21 -20.87 -21.35
CA LEU A 254 -3.22 -19.93 -20.89
C LEU A 254 -4.62 -20.46 -21.21
N GLU A 255 -5.61 -20.08 -20.39
CA GLU A 255 -7.02 -20.47 -20.58
C GLU A 255 -7.60 -20.05 -21.92
N ASN A 256 -7.06 -19.00 -22.54
CA ASN A 256 -7.46 -18.53 -23.87
C ASN A 256 -6.86 -19.34 -25.04
N GLY A 257 -6.23 -20.48 -24.74
CA GLY A 257 -5.62 -21.39 -25.71
C GLY A 257 -4.28 -20.93 -26.29
N ARG A 258 -3.68 -19.86 -25.72
CA ARG A 258 -2.38 -19.35 -26.12
C ARG A 258 -1.29 -19.81 -25.16
N ASP A 259 -0.06 -19.85 -25.65
CA ASP A 259 1.10 -20.16 -24.82
C ASP A 259 1.89 -18.90 -24.48
N LEU A 260 2.29 -18.77 -23.21
CA LEU A 260 3.36 -17.89 -22.78
C LEU A 260 4.63 -18.72 -22.57
N VAL A 261 5.65 -18.47 -23.39
CA VAL A 261 6.94 -19.16 -23.31
C VAL A 261 7.95 -18.24 -22.65
N VAL A 262 8.40 -18.59 -21.45
CA VAL A 262 9.52 -17.96 -20.78
C VAL A 262 10.80 -18.70 -21.15
N ARG A 263 11.77 -18.01 -21.75
CA ARG A 263 13.00 -18.61 -22.27
C ARG A 263 14.24 -17.92 -21.71
N ALA A 264 15.12 -18.68 -21.08
CA ALA A 264 16.37 -18.23 -20.48
C ALA A 264 17.49 -19.27 -20.75
N PRO A 265 17.95 -19.44 -22.00
CA PRO A 265 18.70 -20.65 -22.40
C PRO A 265 20.07 -20.78 -21.72
N ARG A 266 20.65 -19.64 -21.29
CA ARG A 266 21.91 -19.58 -20.55
C ARG A 266 21.72 -19.59 -19.03
N ASN A 267 20.50 -19.77 -18.52
CA ASN A 267 20.25 -19.85 -17.09
C ASN A 267 21.02 -21.02 -16.46
N SER A 268 21.60 -20.77 -15.29
CA SER A 268 22.34 -21.76 -14.48
C SER A 268 22.49 -21.25 -13.04
N ALA A 269 23.12 -22.03 -12.17
CA ALA A 269 23.51 -21.58 -10.84
C ALA A 269 24.50 -20.38 -10.86
N LYS A 270 25.25 -20.20 -11.96
CA LYS A 270 26.17 -19.06 -12.12
C LYS A 270 25.52 -17.87 -12.81
N ASN A 271 24.67 -18.13 -13.81
CA ASN A 271 24.05 -17.09 -14.64
C ASN A 271 22.70 -16.68 -14.07
N VAL A 272 22.72 -15.93 -12.97
CA VAL A 272 21.52 -15.48 -12.25
C VAL A 272 21.08 -14.06 -12.65
N TYR A 273 21.94 -13.30 -13.31
CA TYR A 273 21.66 -11.88 -13.60
C TYR A 273 21.09 -11.67 -15.00
N VAL A 274 20.00 -10.92 -15.07
CA VAL A 274 19.37 -10.50 -16.31
C VAL A 274 20.25 -9.45 -16.99
N GLN A 275 20.62 -9.71 -18.23
CA GLN A 275 21.42 -8.82 -19.10
C GLN A 275 20.53 -8.08 -20.11
N GLY A 276 19.27 -8.46 -20.21
CA GLY A 276 18.33 -7.94 -21.19
C GLY A 276 17.11 -8.85 -21.29
N VAL A 277 15.96 -8.23 -21.54
CA VAL A 277 14.70 -8.93 -21.77
C VAL A 277 14.15 -8.51 -23.12
N THR A 278 13.56 -9.46 -23.85
CA THR A 278 12.72 -9.13 -24.99
C THR A 278 11.34 -9.76 -24.83
N VAL A 279 10.31 -9.02 -25.25
CA VAL A 279 8.96 -9.54 -25.37
C VAL A 279 8.65 -9.62 -26.85
N ASN A 280 8.38 -10.83 -27.36
CA ASN A 280 8.09 -11.08 -28.76
C ASN A 280 9.15 -10.45 -29.70
N GLY A 281 10.42 -10.57 -29.31
CA GLY A 281 11.58 -10.04 -30.04
C GLY A 281 11.84 -8.54 -29.89
N ARG A 282 10.99 -7.80 -29.16
CA ARG A 282 11.18 -6.36 -28.90
C ARG A 282 11.90 -6.15 -27.57
N PRO A 283 12.94 -5.30 -27.50
CA PRO A 283 13.61 -4.98 -26.24
C PRO A 283 12.63 -4.47 -25.18
N TRP A 284 12.80 -4.97 -23.96
CA TRP A 284 12.08 -4.52 -22.77
C TRP A 284 13.09 -4.03 -21.74
N THR A 285 12.90 -2.80 -21.24
CA THR A 285 13.88 -2.12 -20.37
C THR A 285 13.34 -1.78 -18.98
N SER A 286 12.06 -2.03 -18.72
CA SER A 286 11.43 -1.88 -17.40
C SER A 286 11.51 -3.20 -16.63
N THR A 287 11.59 -3.11 -15.31
CA THR A 287 11.41 -4.26 -14.40
C THR A 287 9.93 -4.63 -14.26
N SER A 288 9.00 -3.80 -14.70
CA SER A 288 7.58 -4.10 -14.68
C SER A 288 7.10 -4.71 -15.99
N LEU A 289 6.20 -5.69 -15.92
CA LEU A 289 5.59 -6.39 -17.06
C LEU A 289 4.06 -6.31 -16.97
N PRO A 290 3.39 -5.63 -17.92
CA PRO A 290 1.94 -5.57 -17.91
C PRO A 290 1.29 -6.94 -18.12
N HIS A 291 0.29 -7.27 -17.33
CA HIS A 291 -0.53 -8.48 -17.52
C HIS A 291 -1.16 -8.53 -18.92
N SER A 292 -1.61 -7.39 -19.44
CA SER A 292 -2.20 -7.30 -20.79
C SER A 292 -1.27 -7.73 -21.93
N LEU A 293 0.04 -7.76 -21.68
CA LEU A 293 1.06 -8.23 -22.61
C LEU A 293 1.24 -9.75 -22.47
N LEU A 294 1.33 -10.27 -21.24
CA LEU A 294 1.47 -11.70 -20.97
C LEU A 294 0.21 -12.50 -21.36
N ALA A 295 -0.98 -11.95 -21.12
CA ALA A 295 -2.27 -12.57 -21.43
C ALA A 295 -2.50 -12.82 -22.93
N LYS A 296 -1.70 -12.19 -23.81
CA LYS A 296 -1.73 -12.43 -25.26
C LYS A 296 -0.87 -13.63 -25.67
N GLY A 297 -0.23 -14.31 -24.73
CA GLY A 297 0.80 -15.30 -24.98
C GLY A 297 2.05 -14.68 -25.63
N GLY A 298 2.88 -15.54 -26.22
CA GLY A 298 4.11 -15.14 -26.91
C GLY A 298 5.36 -15.60 -26.18
N VAL A 299 6.47 -14.91 -26.43
CA VAL A 299 7.79 -15.29 -25.90
C VAL A 299 8.38 -14.15 -25.06
N LEU A 300 8.70 -14.46 -23.81
CA LEU A 300 9.50 -13.65 -22.91
C LEU A 300 10.92 -14.24 -22.88
N ASP A 301 11.89 -13.57 -23.51
CA ASP A 301 13.27 -14.05 -23.62
C ASP A 301 14.19 -13.27 -22.68
N PHE A 302 14.85 -14.00 -21.78
CA PHE A 302 15.83 -13.51 -20.83
C PHE A 302 17.25 -13.86 -21.29
N ARG A 303 18.04 -12.82 -21.55
CA ARG A 303 19.48 -12.95 -21.74
C ARG A 303 20.16 -12.99 -20.38
N MET A 304 20.52 -14.18 -19.91
CA MET A 304 21.20 -14.36 -18.60
C MET A 304 22.72 -14.20 -18.68
N GLY A 305 23.35 -13.80 -17.57
CA GLY A 305 24.79 -13.65 -17.41
C GLY A 305 25.26 -13.81 -15.95
N PRO A 306 26.58 -13.98 -15.72
CA PRO A 306 27.13 -14.29 -14.40
C PRO A 306 27.45 -13.07 -13.53
N LYS A 307 27.24 -11.86 -14.05
CA LYS A 307 27.52 -10.60 -13.35
C LYS A 307 26.31 -9.65 -13.46
N PRO A 308 26.09 -8.77 -12.48
CA PRO A 308 25.13 -7.67 -12.58
C PRO A 308 25.25 -6.90 -13.89
N SER A 309 24.12 -6.38 -14.37
CA SER A 309 24.06 -5.54 -15.57
C SER A 309 23.29 -4.25 -15.29
N ALA A 310 23.35 -3.30 -16.22
CA ALA A 310 22.59 -2.05 -16.13
C ALA A 310 21.12 -2.17 -16.59
N TRP A 311 20.66 -3.38 -16.94
CA TRP A 311 19.26 -3.59 -17.33
C TRP A 311 18.30 -3.27 -16.18
N GLY A 312 17.20 -2.57 -16.45
CA GLY A 312 16.16 -2.24 -15.46
C GLY A 312 16.52 -1.11 -14.48
N THR A 313 17.63 -0.39 -14.69
CA THR A 313 18.13 0.62 -13.73
C THR A 313 17.65 2.05 -14.02
N GLY A 314 17.04 2.25 -15.20
CA GLY A 314 16.61 3.56 -15.68
C GLY A 314 15.58 4.24 -14.76
N LYS A 315 15.47 5.56 -14.86
CA LYS A 315 14.55 6.37 -14.05
C LYS A 315 13.07 5.96 -14.19
N ASP A 316 12.68 5.50 -15.37
CA ASP A 316 11.31 5.07 -15.70
C ASP A 316 11.21 3.53 -15.79
N ALA A 317 12.19 2.80 -15.25
CA ALA A 317 12.24 1.34 -15.34
C ALA A 317 11.50 0.65 -14.18
N ALA A 318 11.30 1.34 -13.06
CA ALA A 318 10.72 0.79 -11.83
C ALA A 318 9.24 0.37 -11.98
N PRO A 319 8.71 -0.43 -11.03
CA PRO A 319 7.29 -0.72 -10.93
C PRO A 319 6.43 0.55 -10.78
N VAL A 320 5.13 0.43 -11.07
CA VAL A 320 4.18 1.51 -10.83
C VAL A 320 4.16 1.93 -9.36
N SER A 321 3.84 3.21 -9.14
CA SER A 321 3.72 3.84 -7.83
C SER A 321 2.59 4.87 -7.89
N VAL A 322 1.89 5.12 -6.77
CA VAL A 322 0.91 6.23 -6.73
C VAL A 322 1.62 7.57 -6.91
N THR A 323 2.69 7.79 -6.15
CA THR A 323 3.57 8.95 -6.19
C THR A 323 4.45 8.94 -7.43
N GLN A 324 4.52 10.08 -8.11
CA GLN A 324 5.15 10.24 -9.42
C GLN A 324 6.36 11.18 -9.40
N ASP A 325 6.66 11.80 -8.27
CA ASP A 325 7.81 12.68 -8.06
C ASP A 325 8.71 12.17 -6.92
N ASP A 326 9.81 12.89 -6.65
CA ASP A 326 10.81 12.51 -5.64
C ASP A 326 10.56 13.26 -4.31
N LYS A 327 9.28 13.42 -3.94
CA LYS A 327 8.88 14.05 -2.69
C LYS A 327 8.17 13.04 -1.78
N VAL A 328 8.35 13.20 -0.47
CA VAL A 328 7.56 12.46 0.51
C VAL A 328 6.06 12.72 0.23
N PRO A 329 5.24 11.67 0.13
CA PRO A 329 3.81 11.84 -0.12
C PRO A 329 3.16 12.68 0.97
N ALA A 330 2.24 13.55 0.56
CA ALA A 330 1.35 14.29 1.44
C ALA A 330 -0.10 13.91 1.03
N PRO A 331 -0.67 12.83 1.61
CA PRO A 331 -2.10 12.58 1.50
C PRO A 331 -2.90 13.74 2.11
N ARG A 332 -4.15 13.87 1.71
CA ARG A 332 -5.03 14.94 2.21
C ARG A 332 -5.34 14.65 3.67
N ALA A 333 -5.36 15.71 4.47
CA ALA A 333 -5.82 15.63 5.85
C ALA A 333 -7.21 16.25 5.96
N ASP A 334 -7.97 15.83 6.97
CA ASP A 334 -9.14 16.59 7.38
C ASP A 334 -8.71 17.95 7.97
N LEU A 335 -9.25 19.01 7.37
CA LEU A 335 -8.98 20.39 7.69
C LEU A 335 -9.91 20.92 8.77
N LEU A 336 -10.89 20.12 9.21
CA LEU A 336 -11.83 20.48 10.26
C LEU A 336 -11.28 20.11 11.65
N LYS A 337 -11.55 21.01 12.61
CA LYS A 337 -11.33 20.74 14.04
C LYS A 337 -12.48 21.38 14.82
N GLY A 338 -13.39 20.55 15.30
CA GLY A 338 -14.54 20.97 16.09
C GLY A 338 -14.90 19.92 17.13
N ASP A 339 -15.88 20.26 17.96
CA ASP A 339 -16.47 19.33 18.91
C ASP A 339 -17.86 18.91 18.41
N GLY A 340 -18.28 17.71 18.82
CA GLY A 340 -19.64 17.24 18.64
C GLY A 340 -19.81 16.26 17.47
N PRO A 341 -21.07 15.87 17.17
CA PRO A 341 -21.36 14.65 16.41
C PRO A 341 -20.95 14.61 14.93
N LEU A 342 -20.37 15.68 14.40
CA LEU A 342 -19.91 15.71 13.00
C LEU A 342 -18.38 15.68 12.87
N PHE A 343 -17.68 15.76 14.01
CA PHE A 343 -16.23 15.93 14.11
C PHE A 343 -15.66 15.04 15.23
N ASP A 344 -16.36 13.96 15.58
CA ASP A 344 -15.97 13.08 16.69
C ASP A 344 -15.06 11.92 16.26
N ASP A 345 -14.75 11.84 14.95
CA ASP A 345 -13.90 10.83 14.34
C ASP A 345 -14.35 9.39 14.65
N THR A 346 -15.65 9.14 14.86
CA THR A 346 -16.15 7.77 15.12
C THR A 346 -17.38 7.41 14.30
N SER A 347 -18.12 8.41 13.79
CA SER A 347 -19.47 8.23 13.24
C SER A 347 -20.43 7.47 14.17
N ALA A 348 -20.12 7.41 15.47
CA ALA A 348 -20.93 6.71 16.46
C ALA A 348 -22.14 7.55 16.88
N THR A 349 -21.97 8.87 16.87
CA THR A 349 -23.04 9.85 17.12
C THR A 349 -23.48 10.52 15.82
N SER A 350 -24.58 11.27 15.85
CA SER A 350 -25.06 12.00 14.68
C SER A 350 -25.81 13.26 15.06
N ALA A 351 -25.83 14.25 14.16
CA ALA A 351 -26.59 15.48 14.30
C ALA A 351 -27.68 15.58 13.22
N THR A 352 -28.87 16.02 13.63
CA THR A 352 -29.96 16.40 12.72
C THR A 352 -29.97 17.92 12.57
N LEU A 353 -29.87 18.40 11.34
CA LEU A 353 -29.63 19.82 11.04
C LEU A 353 -30.13 20.20 9.65
N THR A 354 -30.30 21.50 9.41
CA THR A 354 -30.51 22.10 8.08
C THR A 354 -29.23 22.74 7.53
N SER A 355 -28.29 23.09 8.41
CA SER A 355 -26.96 23.60 8.03
C SER A 355 -25.94 23.30 9.12
N ALA A 356 -24.69 23.05 8.73
CA ALA A 356 -23.55 22.88 9.64
C ALA A 356 -22.46 23.90 9.33
N ASP A 357 -22.00 24.62 10.35
CA ASP A 357 -20.74 25.35 10.27
C ASP A 357 -19.58 24.35 10.31
N LEU A 358 -18.61 24.51 9.41
CA LEU A 358 -17.47 23.60 9.27
C LEU A 358 -16.21 24.33 9.79
N PRO A 359 -15.72 24.00 11.00
CA PRO A 359 -14.68 24.75 11.69
C PRO A 359 -13.29 24.41 11.13
N ALA A 360 -12.95 25.02 9.99
CA ALA A 360 -11.60 24.99 9.44
C ALA A 360 -10.73 26.09 10.07
N LYS A 361 -9.46 25.76 10.38
CA LYS A 361 -8.50 26.75 10.92
C LYS A 361 -7.68 27.38 9.80
N GLY A 362 -7.78 28.70 9.66
CA GLY A 362 -6.98 29.49 8.71
C GLY A 362 -7.56 29.52 7.29
N GLY A 363 -6.81 30.12 6.36
CA GLY A 363 -7.18 30.20 4.94
C GLY A 363 -6.82 28.93 4.19
N VAL A 364 -7.55 27.84 4.43
CA VAL A 364 -7.33 26.54 3.80
C VAL A 364 -8.03 26.44 2.45
N ARG A 365 -7.68 25.47 1.60
CA ARG A 365 -8.32 25.23 0.29
C ARG A 365 -8.64 23.74 0.12
N PRO A 366 -9.78 23.25 0.61
CA PRO A 366 -10.18 21.86 0.45
C PRO A 366 -10.44 21.55 -1.02
N VAL A 367 -10.15 20.32 -1.43
CA VAL A 367 -10.37 19.82 -2.79
C VAL A 367 -11.43 18.71 -2.84
N GLN A 368 -11.71 18.09 -1.71
CA GLN A 368 -12.71 17.04 -1.55
C GLN A 368 -13.36 17.20 -0.18
N TYR A 369 -14.54 16.63 0.01
CA TYR A 369 -15.16 16.47 1.32
C TYR A 369 -15.83 15.10 1.42
N THR A 370 -16.03 14.61 2.63
CA THR A 370 -16.81 13.40 2.89
C THR A 370 -18.07 13.76 3.68
N LEU A 371 -19.11 12.94 3.50
CA LEU A 371 -20.28 12.94 4.38
C LEU A 371 -20.52 11.50 4.81
N THR A 372 -20.72 11.28 6.11
CA THR A 372 -21.08 9.96 6.64
C THR A 372 -22.54 9.94 7.08
N SER A 373 -23.31 8.98 6.58
CA SER A 373 -24.70 8.78 7.00
C SER A 373 -24.77 8.36 8.47
N GLY A 374 -25.89 8.67 9.14
CA GLY A 374 -26.15 8.16 10.49
C GLY A 374 -26.44 6.66 10.54
N ALA A 375 -26.83 6.18 11.72
CA ALA A 375 -27.31 4.80 11.93
C ALA A 375 -28.64 4.50 11.20
N ASP A 376 -29.33 5.53 10.68
CA ASP A 376 -30.48 5.41 9.78
C ASP A 376 -30.16 6.18 8.50
N ARG A 377 -29.66 5.47 7.49
CA ARG A 377 -29.28 6.06 6.19
C ARG A 377 -30.42 6.76 5.47
N THR A 378 -31.68 6.46 5.79
CA THR A 378 -32.84 7.08 5.13
C THR A 378 -33.03 8.54 5.53
N LYS A 379 -32.38 8.97 6.62
CA LYS A 379 -32.34 10.36 7.08
C LYS A 379 -31.15 11.15 6.54
N ALA A 380 -30.25 10.53 5.78
CA ALA A 380 -29.10 11.22 5.18
C ALA A 380 -29.57 12.22 4.10
N PRO A 381 -28.85 13.33 3.89
CA PRO A 381 -29.26 14.34 2.93
C PRO A 381 -29.21 13.80 1.49
N ALA A 382 -30.19 14.19 0.67
CA ALA A 382 -30.21 13.91 -0.77
C ALA A 382 -29.66 15.07 -1.62
N GLY A 383 -29.52 16.27 -1.04
CA GLY A 383 -29.00 17.44 -1.71
C GLY A 383 -28.52 18.51 -0.72
N TRP A 384 -27.50 19.27 -1.14
CA TRP A 384 -26.84 20.27 -0.32
C TRP A 384 -25.94 21.19 -1.15
N THR A 385 -25.53 22.30 -0.54
CA THR A 385 -24.57 23.25 -1.07
C THR A 385 -23.42 23.41 -0.08
N LEU A 386 -22.19 23.17 -0.53
CA LEU A 386 -20.98 23.50 0.21
C LEU A 386 -20.59 24.94 -0.13
N GLU A 387 -20.48 25.80 0.88
CA GLU A 387 -20.14 27.20 0.71
C GLU A 387 -18.89 27.58 1.48
N GLY A 388 -18.15 28.55 0.95
CA GLY A 388 -16.97 29.13 1.58
C GLY A 388 -17.04 30.66 1.62
N SER A 389 -16.46 31.22 2.67
CA SER A 389 -16.40 32.67 2.90
C SER A 389 -15.04 33.10 3.46
N THR A 390 -14.57 34.27 3.01
CA THR A 390 -13.32 34.90 3.48
C THR A 390 -13.56 35.99 4.53
N ASP A 391 -14.80 36.50 4.64
CA ASP A 391 -15.19 37.59 5.53
C ASP A 391 -16.27 37.15 6.56
N GLY A 392 -16.89 35.98 6.35
CA GLY A 392 -18.00 35.46 7.14
C GLY A 392 -19.37 36.04 6.77
N THR A 393 -19.43 36.96 5.80
CA THR A 393 -20.67 37.63 5.37
C THR A 393 -21.02 37.32 3.93
N THR A 394 -20.03 37.26 3.03
CA THR A 394 -20.18 36.93 1.62
C THR A 394 -19.86 35.47 1.42
N TRP A 395 -20.87 34.68 1.02
CA TRP A 395 -20.73 33.24 0.81
C TRP A 395 -20.69 32.91 -0.68
N HIS A 396 -19.77 32.03 -1.05
CA HIS A 396 -19.61 31.54 -2.40
C HIS A 396 -19.86 30.03 -2.43
N THR A 397 -20.70 29.56 -3.35
CA THR A 397 -20.87 28.14 -3.63
C THR A 397 -19.56 27.54 -4.15
N LEU A 398 -19.08 26.51 -3.48
CA LEU A 398 -17.89 25.74 -3.86
C LEU A 398 -18.29 24.43 -4.56
N ASP A 399 -19.37 23.81 -4.09
CA ASP A 399 -19.98 22.65 -4.72
C ASP A 399 -21.49 22.61 -4.42
N HIS A 400 -22.25 21.96 -5.30
CA HIS A 400 -23.68 21.73 -5.13
C HIS A 400 -24.02 20.31 -5.57
N ARG A 401 -24.83 19.60 -4.77
CA ARG A 401 -25.23 18.22 -4.99
C ARG A 401 -26.74 18.08 -4.82
N SER A 402 -27.31 17.16 -5.60
CA SER A 402 -28.74 16.85 -5.59
C SER A 402 -28.96 15.42 -6.06
N GLY A 403 -29.98 14.74 -5.52
CA GLY A 403 -30.31 13.36 -5.90
C GLY A 403 -29.29 12.32 -5.42
N GLU A 404 -28.49 12.66 -4.41
CA GLU A 404 -27.53 11.74 -3.81
C GLU A 404 -28.22 10.74 -2.88
N THR A 405 -27.64 9.55 -2.72
CA THR A 405 -28.18 8.48 -1.86
C THR A 405 -27.08 7.78 -1.08
N PHE A 406 -27.45 7.17 0.05
CA PHE A 406 -26.56 6.34 0.86
C PHE A 406 -27.11 4.91 0.89
N ALA A 407 -26.30 3.97 0.42
CA ALA A 407 -26.65 2.57 0.28
C ALA A 407 -26.67 1.84 1.64
N TRP A 408 -25.83 2.26 2.57
CA TRP A 408 -25.68 1.63 3.90
C TRP A 408 -25.75 2.66 5.03
N ASP A 409 -26.09 2.17 6.23
CA ASP A 409 -25.97 2.95 7.46
C ASP A 409 -24.49 3.17 7.77
N ARG A 410 -24.14 4.34 8.32
CA ARG A 410 -22.73 4.74 8.57
C ARG A 410 -21.84 4.64 7.34
N GLN A 411 -22.40 4.91 6.16
CA GLN A 411 -21.63 4.96 4.92
C GLN A 411 -21.00 6.33 4.77
N THR A 412 -19.68 6.38 4.70
CA THR A 412 -18.92 7.54 4.23
C THR A 412 -18.94 7.59 2.71
N ARG A 413 -19.30 8.75 2.15
CA ARG A 413 -19.22 9.05 0.72
C ARG A 413 -18.32 10.25 0.48
N ALA A 414 -17.46 10.18 -0.53
CA ALA A 414 -16.53 11.24 -0.89
C ALA A 414 -16.99 12.01 -2.14
N PHE A 415 -16.82 13.34 -2.12
CA PHE A 415 -17.30 14.26 -3.16
C PHE A 415 -16.22 15.28 -3.53
N THR A 416 -15.88 15.38 -4.81
CA THR A 416 -14.89 16.36 -5.28
C THR A 416 -15.52 17.76 -5.30
N ILE A 417 -14.83 18.75 -4.73
CA ILE A 417 -15.30 20.14 -4.76
C ILE A 417 -15.16 20.68 -6.18
N ALA A 418 -16.26 21.15 -6.77
CA ALA A 418 -16.27 21.63 -8.15
C ALA A 418 -15.45 22.91 -8.37
N ALA A 419 -15.49 23.85 -7.41
CA ALA A 419 -14.75 25.10 -7.43
C ALA A 419 -13.93 25.32 -6.13
N PRO A 420 -12.82 24.59 -5.92
CA PRO A 420 -11.99 24.70 -4.72
C PRO A 420 -11.45 26.11 -4.51
N ARG A 421 -11.78 26.73 -3.37
CA ARG A 421 -11.36 28.10 -3.03
C ARG A 421 -10.76 28.16 -1.63
N ALA A 422 -9.71 28.99 -1.51
CA ALA A 422 -9.15 29.33 -0.22
C ALA A 422 -10.11 30.24 0.56
N CYS A 423 -10.64 29.76 1.68
CA CYS A 423 -11.60 30.48 2.53
C CYS A 423 -11.22 30.30 4.00
N THR A 424 -11.71 31.19 4.86
CA THR A 424 -11.49 31.13 6.31
C THR A 424 -12.68 30.57 7.07
N ARG A 425 -13.83 30.41 6.39
CA ARG A 425 -15.05 29.81 6.92
C ARG A 425 -15.69 28.95 5.85
N TYR A 426 -16.26 27.84 6.28
CA TYR A 426 -16.99 26.90 5.44
C TYR A 426 -18.31 26.54 6.12
N ARG A 427 -19.33 26.26 5.33
CA ARG A 427 -20.58 25.70 5.84
C ARG A 427 -21.21 24.76 4.82
N LEU A 428 -21.93 23.78 5.33
CA LEU A 428 -22.75 22.87 4.56
C LEU A 428 -24.22 23.27 4.75
N VAL A 429 -24.90 23.65 3.68
CA VAL A 429 -26.33 24.01 3.71
C VAL A 429 -27.11 22.88 3.04
N LEU A 430 -27.95 22.18 3.79
CA LEU A 430 -28.74 21.06 3.32
C LEU A 430 -30.07 21.56 2.72
N ASP A 431 -30.58 20.87 1.70
CA ASP A 431 -31.85 21.26 1.05
C ASP A 431 -33.07 21.10 1.99
N GLY A 432 -32.90 20.39 3.10
CA GLY A 432 -33.88 20.21 4.17
C GLY A 432 -33.23 19.66 5.44
N GLU A 433 -34.04 19.46 6.48
CA GLU A 433 -33.54 18.84 7.71
C GLU A 433 -33.12 17.39 7.42
N SER A 434 -31.89 17.04 7.78
CA SER A 434 -31.29 15.72 7.53
C SER A 434 -30.27 15.38 8.60
N THR A 435 -29.84 14.13 8.65
CA THR A 435 -28.95 13.60 9.69
C THR A 435 -27.62 13.12 9.12
N LEU A 436 -26.52 13.57 9.72
CA LEU A 436 -25.15 13.19 9.39
C LEU A 436 -24.40 12.76 10.65
N ALA A 437 -23.44 11.85 10.49
CA ALA A 437 -22.60 11.34 11.56
C ALA A 437 -21.13 11.79 11.49
N GLU A 438 -20.68 12.28 10.33
CA GLU A 438 -19.34 12.86 10.17
C GLU A 438 -19.33 13.75 8.93
N VAL A 439 -18.50 14.80 8.97
CA VAL A 439 -18.15 15.61 7.81
C VAL A 439 -16.65 15.89 7.85
N GLU A 440 -15.92 15.58 6.78
CA GLU A 440 -14.50 15.98 6.64
C GLU A 440 -14.35 16.97 5.48
N LEU A 441 -13.47 17.96 5.62
CA LEU A 441 -12.98 18.78 4.50
C LEU A 441 -11.53 18.41 4.21
N LEU A 442 -11.28 17.77 3.07
CA LEU A 442 -9.98 17.22 2.72
C LEU A 442 -9.20 18.15 1.81
N GLY A 443 -7.94 18.47 2.16
CA GLY A 443 -7.08 19.32 1.32
C GLY A 443 -5.60 19.30 1.64
#